data_AF-A0A4U9UEY7-F1
#
_entry.id   AF-A0A4U9UEY7-F1
#
_cell.length_a   1.000
_cell.length_b   1.000
_cell.length_c   1.000
_cell.angle_alpha   90.00
_cell.angle_beta   90.00
_cell.angle_gamma   90.00
#
_symmetry.space_group_name_H-M   'P 1'
#
loop_
_entity.id
_entity.type
_entity.pdbx_description
1 polymer ?
#
loop_
_entity_poly.entity_id
_entity_poly.type
_entity_poly.pdbx_seq_one_letter_code
_entity_poly.pdbx_strand_id
1 'polypeptide(L)'
;MSESEIAQKLSHMLPEKVRDKFIGPKPIEMRPVKFHNPLKGSVEEPYRHVWFRANGTMPDDLRIHQYLLGYASDFHFLLTALQPHGVGFLEPGMQVATIDQLHVVPPPVSAWTTGCCMR
;
A
#
# COMPACT_ATOMS: atom_id res chain seq x y z
N MET A 1 -1.82 -9.90 -9.08
CA MET A 1 -1.13 -8.88 -9.89
C MET A 1 -0.44 -7.94 -8.92
N SER A 2 0.81 -7.54 -9.18
CA SER A 2 1.51 -6.56 -8.34
C SER A 2 1.03 -5.14 -8.64
N GLU A 3 1.25 -4.23 -7.70
CA GLU A 3 0.96 -2.81 -7.91
C GLU A 3 1.74 -2.23 -9.08
N SER A 4 2.98 -2.65 -9.29
CA SER A 4 3.80 -2.18 -10.41
C SER A 4 3.20 -2.62 -11.75
N GLU A 5 2.71 -3.86 -11.84
CA GLU A 5 1.99 -4.36 -13.02
C GLU A 5 0.67 -3.60 -13.25
N ILE A 6 -0.05 -3.30 -12.17
CA ILE A 6 -1.26 -2.46 -12.22
C ILE A 6 -0.92 -1.06 -12.73
N ALA A 7 0.08 -0.41 -12.15
CA ALA A 7 0.49 0.95 -12.50
C ALA A 7 0.97 1.06 -13.95
N GLN A 8 1.68 0.04 -14.46
CA GLN A 8 2.07 -0.03 -15.88
C GLN A 8 0.84 -0.10 -16.81
N LYS A 9 -0.14 -0.94 -16.50
CA LYS A 9 -1.39 -1.05 -17.28
C LYS A 9 -2.21 0.24 -17.26
N LEU A 10 -2.22 0.92 -16.11
CA LEU A 10 -2.99 2.17 -15.91
C LEU A 10 -2.17 3.43 -16.18
N SER A 11 -0.95 3.30 -16.72
CA SER A 11 -0.01 4.39 -16.96
C SER A 11 -0.62 5.57 -17.73
N HIS A 12 -1.46 5.26 -18.71
CA HIS A 12 -2.19 6.24 -19.53
C HIS A 12 -3.22 7.07 -18.76
N MET A 13 -3.74 6.57 -17.64
CA MET A 13 -4.70 7.29 -16.79
C MET A 13 -4.03 8.06 -15.64
N LEU A 14 -2.73 7.82 -15.39
CA LEU A 14 -2.01 8.53 -14.33
C LEU A 14 -1.63 9.94 -14.80
N PRO A 15 -1.81 10.98 -13.95
CA PRO A 15 -1.32 12.32 -14.24
C PRO A 15 0.21 12.31 -14.47
N GLU A 16 0.69 13.07 -15.45
CA GLU A 16 2.11 13.07 -15.85
C GLU A 16 3.06 13.31 -14.68
N LYS A 17 2.70 14.23 -13.77
CA LYS A 17 3.51 14.59 -12.60
C LYS A 17 3.77 13.45 -11.62
N VAL A 18 2.92 12.42 -11.60
CA VAL A 18 3.04 11.28 -10.67
C VAL A 18 3.36 9.97 -11.40
N ARG A 19 3.20 9.92 -12.72
CA ARG A 19 3.36 8.73 -13.54
C ARG A 19 4.71 8.03 -13.32
N ASP A 20 5.80 8.78 -13.37
CA ASP A 20 7.15 8.22 -13.20
C ASP A 20 7.36 7.62 -11.79
N LYS A 21 6.76 8.22 -10.77
CA LYS A 21 6.81 7.72 -9.39
C LYS A 21 6.04 6.42 -9.22
N PHE A 22 4.92 6.26 -9.92
CA PHE A 22 4.08 5.05 -9.83
C PHE A 22 4.62 3.89 -10.68
N ILE A 23 5.27 4.17 -11.80
CA ILE A 23 5.80 3.15 -12.73
C ILE A 23 7.25 2.76 -12.38
N GLY A 24 7.97 3.61 -11.65
CA GLY A 24 9.35 3.37 -11.26
C GLY A 24 9.55 2.11 -10.40
N PRO A 25 10.80 1.64 -10.28
CA PRO A 25 11.12 0.50 -9.45
C PRO A 25 10.76 0.78 -7.99
N LYS A 26 9.96 -0.11 -7.38
CA LYS A 26 9.61 -0.01 -5.96
C LYS A 26 10.54 -0.90 -5.12
N PRO A 27 11.02 -0.42 -3.95
CA PRO A 27 11.85 -1.22 -3.03
C PRO A 27 11.04 -2.30 -2.31
N ILE A 28 9.71 -2.17 -2.27
CA ILE A 28 8.78 -3.14 -1.72
C ILE A 28 7.79 -3.51 -2.82
N GLU A 29 7.69 -4.79 -3.11
CA GLU A 29 6.65 -5.29 -3.99
C GLU A 29 5.38 -5.49 -3.18
N MET A 30 4.28 -4.91 -3.66
CA MET A 30 2.96 -5.01 -3.06
C MET A 30 2.00 -5.65 -4.06
N ARG A 31 1.14 -6.55 -3.58
CA ARG A 31 0.18 -7.34 -4.34
C ARG A 31 -1.16 -7.29 -3.64
N PRO A 32 -2.04 -6.36 -4.05
CA PRO A 32 -3.37 -6.29 -3.46
C PRO A 32 -4.18 -7.54 -3.85
N VAL A 33 -4.94 -8.09 -2.90
CA VAL A 33 -5.90 -9.18 -3.18
C VAL A 33 -7.04 -8.65 -4.05
N LYS A 34 -7.50 -7.44 -3.76
CA LYS A 34 -8.51 -6.70 -4.54
C LYS A 34 -7.94 -5.35 -4.95
N PHE A 35 -8.07 -5.00 -6.22
CA PHE A 35 -7.68 -3.68 -6.71
C PHE A 35 -8.75 -2.63 -6.37
N HIS A 36 -8.33 -1.54 -5.74
CA HIS A 36 -9.16 -0.36 -5.49
C HIS A 36 -8.62 0.79 -6.32
N ASN A 37 -9.47 1.41 -7.14
CA ASN A 37 -9.03 2.46 -8.06
C ASN A 37 -8.76 3.77 -7.28
N PRO A 38 -7.51 4.29 -7.29
CA PRO A 38 -7.17 5.49 -6.54
C PRO A 38 -7.79 6.78 -7.11
N LEU A 39 -8.19 6.77 -8.39
CA LEU A 39 -8.76 7.91 -9.11
C LEU A 39 -10.30 7.91 -9.13
N LYS A 40 -10.91 6.80 -8.72
CA LYS A 40 -12.37 6.63 -8.70
C LYS A 40 -12.74 5.58 -7.67
N GLY A 41 -13.03 6.03 -6.45
CA GLY A 41 -13.49 5.19 -5.37
C GLY A 41 -14.85 4.55 -5.66
N SER A 42 -15.13 3.48 -4.94
CA SER A 42 -16.42 2.82 -4.89
C SER A 42 -16.70 2.43 -3.44
N VAL A 43 -17.97 2.52 -3.04
CA VAL A 43 -18.38 2.16 -1.67
C VAL A 43 -18.10 0.68 -1.44
N GLU A 44 -17.27 0.39 -0.45
CA GLU A 44 -16.87 -0.95 -0.08
C GLU A 44 -16.69 -1.08 1.44
N GLU A 45 -16.77 -2.31 1.94
CA GLU A 45 -16.45 -2.61 3.35
C GLU A 45 -15.02 -2.16 3.70
N PRO A 46 -14.74 -1.78 4.96
CA PRO A 46 -13.44 -1.26 5.40
C PRO A 46 -12.40 -2.38 5.58
N TYR A 47 -12.29 -3.30 4.63
CA TYR A 47 -11.31 -4.37 4.63
C TYR A 47 -10.41 -4.26 3.41
N ARG A 48 -9.10 -4.29 3.64
CA ARG A 48 -8.10 -4.37 2.58
C ARG A 48 -7.04 -5.40 2.92
N HIS A 49 -6.73 -6.25 1.96
CA HIS A 49 -5.72 -7.29 2.09
C HIS A 49 -4.65 -7.09 1.02
N VAL A 50 -3.41 -6.96 1.47
CA VAL A 50 -2.25 -6.78 0.59
C VAL A 50 -1.15 -7.73 1.03
N TRP A 51 -0.60 -8.46 0.06
CA TRP A 51 0.63 -9.21 0.21
C TRP A 51 1.80 -8.31 -0.13
N PHE A 52 2.85 -8.31 0.70
CA PHE A 52 4.05 -7.53 0.38
C PHE A 52 5.34 -8.32 0.68
N ARG A 53 6.41 -7.93 -0.03
CA ARG A 53 7.78 -8.41 0.21
C ARG A 53 8.81 -7.35 -0.16
N ALA A 54 10.00 -7.43 0.42
CA ALA A 54 11.15 -6.66 -0.07
C ALA A 54 11.46 -7.02 -1.55
N ASN A 55 11.73 -6.02 -2.37
CA ASN A 55 12.17 -6.21 -3.76
C ASN A 55 13.71 -6.20 -3.83
N GLY A 56 14.32 -7.29 -3.36
CA GLY A 56 15.77 -7.43 -3.28
C GLY A 56 16.19 -8.35 -2.14
N THR A 57 17.50 -8.41 -1.88
CA THR A 57 18.07 -9.14 -0.75
C THR A 57 18.03 -8.29 0.52
N MET A 58 17.53 -8.86 1.61
CA MET A 58 17.56 -8.23 2.93
C MET A 58 18.72 -8.78 3.76
N PRO A 59 19.40 -7.94 4.57
CA PRO A 59 20.38 -8.44 5.54
C PRO A 59 19.75 -9.39 6.55
N ASP A 60 20.54 -10.31 7.10
CA ASP A 60 20.13 -11.19 8.19
C ASP A 60 20.19 -10.47 9.55
N ASP A 61 19.43 -9.38 9.66
CA ASP A 61 19.29 -8.59 10.89
C ASP A 61 17.80 -8.29 11.12
N LEU A 62 17.25 -8.95 12.14
CA LEU A 62 15.85 -8.83 12.53
C LEU A 62 15.37 -7.38 12.69
N ARG A 63 16.24 -6.47 13.17
CA ARG A 63 15.87 -5.06 13.39
C ARG A 63 15.54 -4.38 12.07
N ILE A 64 16.30 -4.69 11.01
CA ILE A 64 16.08 -4.13 9.67
C ILE A 64 14.76 -4.66 9.10
N HIS A 65 14.43 -5.93 9.32
CA HIS A 65 13.13 -6.49 8.94
C HIS A 65 11.97 -5.82 9.69
N GLN A 66 12.13 -5.52 10.98
CA GLN A 66 11.13 -4.80 11.77
C GLN A 66 10.92 -3.37 11.29
N TYR A 67 12.00 -2.65 10.96
CA TYR A 67 11.89 -1.31 10.38
C TYR A 67 11.23 -1.32 9.01
N LEU A 68 11.55 -2.32 8.18
CA LEU A 68 10.89 -2.50 6.89
C LEU A 68 9.39 -2.79 7.06
N LEU A 69 9.02 -3.63 8.03
CA LEU A 69 7.62 -3.94 8.33
C LEU A 69 6.87 -2.69 8.78
N GLY A 70 7.47 -1.89 9.68
CA GLY A 70 6.90 -0.61 10.11
C GLY A 70 6.81 0.41 8.98
N TYR A 71 7.74 0.40 8.03
CA TYR A 71 7.62 1.25 6.84
C TYR A 71 6.51 0.76 5.90
N ALA A 72 6.40 -0.55 5.69
CA ALA A 72 5.43 -1.16 4.79
C ALA A 72 3.97 -1.02 5.27
N SER A 73 3.72 -0.96 6.58
CA SER A 73 2.38 -0.89 7.15
C SER A 73 1.64 0.42 6.86
N ASP A 74 2.35 1.53 6.62
CA ASP A 74 1.71 2.82 6.34
C ASP A 74 1.04 2.89 4.96
N PHE A 75 1.49 2.08 4.00
CA PHE A 75 1.11 2.25 2.58
C PHE A 75 -0.38 2.08 2.29
N HIS A 76 -1.07 1.19 2.99
CA HIS A 76 -2.47 0.85 2.72
C HIS A 76 -3.39 1.07 3.90
N PHE A 77 -2.86 1.49 5.04
CA PHE A 77 -3.62 1.65 6.27
C PHE A 77 -4.74 2.70 6.10
N LEU A 78 -4.35 3.95 5.86
CA LEU A 78 -5.26 5.08 5.77
C LEU A 78 -6.24 4.95 4.59
N LEU A 79 -5.80 4.31 3.51
CA LEU A 79 -6.62 4.10 2.32
C LEU A 79 -7.80 3.14 2.55
N THR A 80 -7.71 2.26 3.54
CA THR A 80 -8.81 1.35 3.91
C THR A 80 -9.98 2.11 4.53
N ALA A 81 -9.70 3.18 5.29
CA ALA A 81 -10.74 4.03 5.90
C ALA A 81 -11.57 4.79 4.87
N LEU A 82 -11.03 5.00 3.65
CA LEU A 82 -11.73 5.70 2.58
C LEU A 82 -12.77 4.82 1.87
N GLN A 83 -12.70 3.49 2.03
CA GLN A 83 -13.53 2.53 1.30
C GLN A 83 -15.03 2.68 1.60
N PRO A 84 -15.49 2.82 2.87
CA PRO A 84 -16.90 3.02 3.17
C PRO A 84 -17.44 4.35 2.63
N HIS A 85 -16.56 5.34 2.42
CA HIS A 85 -16.92 6.64 1.86
C HIS A 85 -16.94 6.65 0.33
N GLY A 86 -16.46 5.58 -0.31
CA GLY A 86 -16.46 5.46 -1.77
C GLY A 86 -15.58 6.47 -2.48
N VAL A 87 -14.54 6.99 -1.82
CA VAL A 87 -13.63 7.99 -2.36
C VAL A 87 -12.22 7.44 -2.56
N GLY A 88 -11.60 7.81 -3.67
CA GLY A 88 -10.21 7.53 -3.99
C GLY A 88 -9.29 8.64 -3.47
N PHE A 89 -8.08 8.27 -3.04
CA PHE A 89 -7.13 9.23 -2.45
C PHE A 89 -6.50 10.20 -3.47
N LEU A 90 -6.64 9.93 -4.79
CA LEU A 90 -6.20 10.83 -5.87
C LEU A 90 -7.37 11.57 -6.53
N GLU A 91 -8.58 11.49 -5.97
CA GLU A 91 -9.72 12.24 -6.50
C GLU A 91 -9.57 13.76 -6.27
N PRO A 92 -10.04 14.60 -7.20
CA PRO A 92 -10.03 16.05 -7.01
C PRO A 92 -10.78 16.47 -5.74
N GLY A 93 -10.15 17.33 -4.94
CA GLY A 93 -10.72 17.80 -3.67
C GLY A 93 -10.50 16.86 -2.48
N MET A 94 -9.84 15.70 -2.69
CA MET A 94 -9.44 14.81 -1.61
C MET A 94 -8.04 15.19 -1.08
N GLN A 95 -7.92 15.31 0.23
CA GLN A 95 -6.63 15.47 0.91
C GLN A 95 -6.55 14.48 2.05
N VAL A 96 -5.49 13.68 2.05
CA VAL A 96 -5.28 12.59 2.98
C VAL A 96 -3.92 12.79 3.62
N ALA A 97 -3.88 12.80 4.94
CA ALA A 97 -2.66 12.97 5.71
C ALA A 97 -2.70 12.07 6.94
N THR A 98 -1.60 11.39 7.22
CA THR A 98 -1.40 10.64 8.46
C THR A 98 -1.14 11.64 9.59
N ILE A 99 -1.91 11.56 10.68
CA ILE A 99 -1.75 12.40 11.88
C ILE A 99 -0.87 11.67 12.89
N ASP A 100 -1.23 10.42 13.16
CA ASP A 100 -0.54 9.54 14.09
C ASP A 100 -0.50 8.11 13.55
N GLN A 101 0.53 7.37 13.97
CA GLN A 101 0.72 5.98 13.60
C GLN A 101 1.38 5.26 14.78
N LEU A 102 0.74 4.19 15.26
CA LEU A 102 1.25 3.36 16.34
C LEU A 102 1.59 1.97 15.80
N HIS A 103 2.83 1.54 16.03
CA HIS A 103 3.26 0.18 15.73
C HIS A 103 3.62 -0.58 17.00
N VAL A 104 2.99 -1.73 17.17
CA VAL A 104 3.43 -2.73 18.14
C VAL A 104 4.36 -3.68 17.39
N VAL A 105 5.61 -3.80 17.86
CA VAL A 105 6.61 -4.67 17.22
C VAL A 105 6.23 -6.14 17.43
N PRO A 106 5.89 -6.88 16.37
CA PRO A 106 5.58 -8.30 16.50
C PRO A 106 6.85 -9.15 16.62
N PRO A 107 6.75 -10.42 17.06
CA PRO A 107 7.84 -11.39 16.97
C PRO A 107 8.29 -11.62 15.50
N PRO A 108 9.46 -12.24 15.26
CA PRO A 108 10.09 -12.33 13.94
C PRO A 108 9.18 -12.91 12.86
N VAL A 109 9.22 -12.33 11.65
CA VAL A 109 8.44 -12.78 10.48
C VAL A 109 9.41 -13.12 9.33
N SER A 110 9.36 -14.35 8.82
CA SER A 110 10.32 -14.91 7.86
C SER A 110 9.77 -15.17 6.45
N ALA A 111 8.56 -14.68 6.13
CA ALA A 111 7.87 -15.00 4.88
C ALA A 111 6.87 -13.91 4.44
N TRP A 112 6.25 -14.12 3.27
CA TRP A 112 5.13 -13.32 2.77
C TRP A 112 4.11 -13.09 3.87
N THR A 113 3.89 -11.82 4.20
CA THR A 113 2.99 -11.43 5.29
C THR A 113 1.80 -10.70 4.71
N THR A 114 0.59 -11.12 5.10
CA THR A 114 -0.63 -10.36 4.85
C THR A 114 -0.79 -9.29 5.92
N GLY A 115 -0.94 -8.04 5.48
CA GLY A 115 -1.55 -7.00 6.30
C GLY A 115 -3.07 -7.06 6.16
N CYS A 116 -3.78 -7.14 7.28
CA CYS A 116 -5.22 -6.90 7.37
C CYS A 116 -5.41 -5.69 8.28
N CYS A 117 -6.21 -4.71 7.89
CA CYS A 117 -6.52 -3.56 8.73
C CYS A 117 -8.00 -3.21 8.71
N MET A 118 -8.44 -2.75 9.88
CA MET A 118 -9.77 -2.41 10.38
C MET A 118 -10.66 -3.60 10.77
N ARG A 119 -10.79 -3.76 12.08
CA ARG A 119 -11.85 -4.48 12.80
C ARG A 119 -12.60 -3.45 13.63
#